data_AF-A0A2M7QXR6-F1
#
_entry.id   AF-A0A2M7QXR6-F1
#
_cell.length_a   1.000
_cell.length_b   1.000
_cell.length_c   1.000
_cell.angle_alpha   90.00
_cell.angle_beta   90.00
_cell.angle_gamma   90.00
#
_symmetry.space_group_name_H-M   'P 1'
#
loop_
_entity.id
_entity.type
_entity.pdbx_description
1 polymer ?
#
loop_
_entity_poly.entity_id
_entity_poly.type
_entity_poly.pdbx_seq_one_letter_code
_entity_poly.pdbx_strand_id
1 'polypeptide(L)'
;EEKRIGDFVMMGGEPAALAMVESVVRLLPGVLGNPASPQDESHSVPGSLGFLQYSRPADYKGKKVPEVLLNGNHAEIAMWREANRKKYD
;
A
#
# COMPACT_ATOMS: atom_id res chain seq x y z
N GLU A 1 12.03 -21.48 -15.00
CA GLU A 1 12.59 -20.35 -14.22
C GLU A 1 12.42 -20.67 -12.74
N GLU A 2 13.40 -20.32 -11.91
CA GLU A 2 13.31 -20.47 -10.45
C GLU A 2 13.09 -19.09 -9.83
N LYS A 3 12.16 -18.99 -8.87
CA LYS A 3 11.81 -17.74 -8.18
C LYS A 3 11.87 -17.95 -6.67
N ARG A 4 12.25 -16.91 -5.94
CA ARG A 4 12.18 -16.82 -4.48
C ARG A 4 11.38 -15.58 -4.09
N ILE A 5 10.69 -15.63 -2.95
CA ILE A 5 9.89 -14.51 -2.42
C ILE A 5 10.60 -13.75 -1.28
N GLY A 6 11.80 -14.19 -0.90
CA GLY A 6 12.64 -13.54 0.10
C GLY A 6 13.81 -14.43 0.52
N ASP A 7 14.69 -13.89 1.38
CA ASP A 7 15.88 -14.58 1.88
C ASP A 7 15.59 -15.33 3.18
N PHE A 8 14.78 -16.39 3.07
CA PHE A 8 14.43 -17.29 4.18
C PHE A 8 14.07 -18.69 3.66
N VAL A 9 14.13 -19.71 4.53
CA VAL A 9 13.83 -21.11 4.19
C VAL A 9 12.41 -21.48 4.67
N MET A 10 11.67 -22.21 3.83
CA MET A 10 10.33 -22.73 4.15
C MET A 10 10.31 -24.26 4.06
N MET A 11 9.31 -24.87 4.70
CA MET A 11 9.08 -26.33 4.66
C MET A 11 8.73 -26.85 3.25
N GLY A 12 8.14 -25.99 2.42
CA GLY A 12 7.68 -26.29 1.07
C GLY A 12 7.42 -25.02 0.27
N GLY A 13 7.12 -25.18 -1.03
CA GLY A 13 6.94 -24.06 -1.97
C GLY A 13 5.52 -23.49 -2.02
N GLU A 14 4.55 -24.12 -1.37
CA GLU A 14 3.13 -23.78 -1.45
C GLU A 14 2.83 -22.34 -1.00
N PRO A 15 3.39 -21.80 0.10
CA PRO A 15 3.18 -20.41 0.47
C PRO A 15 3.78 -19.43 -0.55
N ALA A 16 4.93 -19.76 -1.14
CA ALA A 16 5.55 -18.95 -2.19
C ALA A 16 4.67 -18.91 -3.45
N ALA A 17 4.19 -20.07 -3.88
CA ALA A 17 3.31 -20.19 -5.03
C ALA A 17 2.00 -19.40 -4.81
N LEU A 18 1.38 -19.51 -3.63
CA LEU A 18 0.15 -18.80 -3.32
C LEU A 18 0.37 -17.27 -3.28
N ALA A 19 1.46 -16.81 -2.65
CA ALA A 19 1.79 -15.38 -2.62
C ALA A 19 2.02 -14.81 -4.02
N MET A 20 2.69 -15.56 -4.90
CA MET A 20 2.89 -15.16 -6.29
C MET A 20 1.57 -15.14 -7.08
N VAL A 21 0.74 -16.17 -6.93
CA VAL A 21 -0.59 -16.21 -7.58
C VAL A 21 -1.44 -15.02 -7.14
N GLU A 22 -1.54 -14.75 -5.85
CA GLU A 22 -2.28 -13.62 -5.30
C GLU A 22 -1.77 -12.29 -5.88
N SER A 23 -0.44 -12.06 -5.84
CA SER A 23 0.17 -10.82 -6.32
C SER A 23 -0.03 -10.59 -7.82
N VAL A 24 0.04 -11.65 -8.63
CA VAL A 24 -0.11 -11.54 -10.09
C VAL A 24 -1.58 -11.43 -10.50
N VAL A 25 -2.47 -12.22 -9.89
CA VAL A 25 -3.91 -12.22 -10.24
C VAL A 25 -4.54 -10.87 -9.95
N ARG A 26 -4.10 -10.15 -8.91
CA ARG A 26 -4.54 -8.77 -8.63
C ARG A 26 -4.32 -7.80 -9.78
N LEU A 27 -3.35 -8.06 -10.67
CA LEU A 27 -3.07 -7.23 -11.83
C LEU A 27 -4.03 -7.46 -13.00
N LEU A 28 -4.86 -8.52 -12.94
CA LEU A 28 -5.83 -8.82 -13.99
C LEU A 28 -7.03 -7.84 -13.93
N PRO A 29 -7.52 -7.37 -15.09
CA PRO A 29 -8.70 -6.52 -15.16
C PRO A 29 -9.91 -7.14 -14.45
N GLY A 30 -10.60 -6.34 -13.62
CA GLY A 30 -11.82 -6.74 -12.92
C GLY A 30 -11.60 -7.41 -11.56
N VAL A 31 -10.37 -7.76 -11.17
CA VAL A 31 -10.10 -8.40 -9.86
C VAL A 31 -10.20 -7.40 -8.70
N LEU A 32 -9.56 -6.22 -8.81
CA LEU A 32 -9.47 -5.26 -7.70
C LEU A 32 -10.71 -4.35 -7.53
N GLY A 33 -11.71 -4.45 -8.40
CA GLY A 33 -12.90 -3.60 -8.39
C GLY A 33 -12.62 -2.15 -8.76
N ASN A 34 -11.85 -1.42 -7.95
CA ASN A 34 -11.40 -0.05 -8.20
C ASN A 34 -10.08 -0.03 -9.01
N PRO A 35 -10.07 0.50 -10.24
CA PRO A 35 -8.86 0.59 -11.07
C PRO A 35 -7.73 1.45 -10.50
N ALA A 36 -8.05 2.36 -9.56
CA ALA A 36 -7.07 3.22 -8.93
C ALA A 36 -6.33 2.53 -7.76
N SER A 37 -6.84 1.42 -7.24
CA SER A 37 -6.25 0.71 -6.09
C SER A 37 -4.75 0.40 -6.25
N PRO A 38 -4.26 -0.22 -7.35
CA PRO A 38 -2.85 -0.56 -7.46
C PRO A 38 -1.91 0.65 -7.66
N GLN A 39 -2.46 1.84 -7.93
CA GLN A 39 -1.67 3.04 -8.24
C GLN A 39 -1.12 3.70 -6.98
N ASP A 40 -1.78 3.52 -5.83
CA ASP A 40 -1.45 4.21 -4.58
C ASP A 40 -1.15 3.22 -3.44
N GLU A 41 -0.31 2.23 -3.73
CA GLU A 41 0.17 1.21 -2.80
C GLU A 41 1.67 1.39 -2.47
N SER A 42 2.14 0.61 -1.51
CA SER A 42 3.58 0.43 -1.31
C SER A 42 4.18 -0.22 -2.56
N HIS A 43 5.40 0.21 -2.92
CA HIS A 43 6.13 -0.27 -4.10
C HIS A 43 5.54 0.14 -5.48
N SER A 44 4.41 0.86 -5.53
CA SER A 44 3.91 1.49 -6.78
C SER A 44 4.89 2.54 -7.31
N VAL A 45 5.66 3.17 -6.43
CA VAL A 45 6.84 3.99 -6.76
C VAL A 45 8.09 3.24 -6.24
N PRO A 46 9.09 2.98 -7.09
CA PRO A 46 10.33 2.31 -6.67
C PRO A 46 11.00 3.02 -5.48
N GLY A 47 11.45 2.23 -4.49
CA GLY A 47 12.12 2.76 -3.28
C GLY A 47 11.19 3.47 -2.30
N SER A 48 9.87 3.27 -2.41
CA SER A 48 8.89 3.97 -1.57
C SER A 48 7.76 3.08 -1.05
N LEU A 49 7.36 3.33 0.20
CA LEU A 49 6.18 2.74 0.84
C LEU A 49 5.01 3.72 0.78
N GLY A 50 3.79 3.25 1.03
CA GLY A 50 2.63 4.13 1.17
C GLY A 50 2.74 5.14 2.32
N PHE A 51 1.86 6.13 2.31
CA PHE A 51 1.66 7.09 3.41
C PHE A 51 0.73 6.52 4.50
N LEU A 52 0.67 7.18 5.66
CA LEU A 52 -0.20 6.78 6.76
C LEU A 52 -1.68 6.92 6.39
N GLN A 53 -2.44 5.85 6.58
CA GLN A 53 -3.89 5.83 6.35
C GLN A 53 -4.64 6.10 7.66
N TYR A 54 -5.71 6.87 7.55
CA TYR A 54 -6.60 7.19 8.65
C TYR A 54 -8.03 6.83 8.29
N SER A 55 -8.79 6.42 9.30
CA SER A 55 -10.23 6.21 9.20
C SER A 55 -10.89 6.67 10.50
N ARG A 56 -12.21 6.60 10.56
CA ARG A 56 -12.97 7.01 11.75
C ARG A 56 -12.56 6.18 12.97
N PRO A 57 -12.61 6.76 14.19
CA PRO A 57 -12.96 8.14 14.53
C PRO A 57 -11.83 9.17 14.32
N ALA A 58 -12.16 10.47 14.32
CA ALA A 58 -11.19 11.55 14.09
C ALA A 58 -10.14 11.71 15.22
N ASP A 59 -10.46 11.25 16.43
CA ASP A 59 -9.53 11.12 17.54
C ASP A 59 -9.65 9.71 18.12
N TYR A 60 -8.55 8.97 18.06
CA TYR A 60 -8.47 7.63 18.66
C TYR A 60 -7.40 7.62 19.75
N LYS A 61 -7.82 7.59 21.01
CA LYS A 61 -6.93 7.56 22.19
C LYS A 61 -5.94 8.75 22.21
N GLY A 62 -6.38 9.93 21.84
CA GLY A 62 -5.55 11.14 21.76
C GLY A 62 -4.73 11.26 20.47
N LYS A 63 -4.80 10.27 19.57
CA LYS A 63 -4.18 10.33 18.23
C LYS A 63 -5.16 10.93 17.25
N LYS A 64 -4.99 12.22 16.97
CA LYS A 64 -5.82 12.97 16.03
C LYS A 64 -5.44 12.70 14.59
N VAL A 65 -6.45 12.63 13.72
CA VAL A 65 -6.26 12.69 12.27
C VAL A 65 -5.71 14.07 11.90
N PRO A 66 -4.67 14.18 11.06
CA PRO A 66 -4.17 15.46 10.58
C PRO A 66 -5.28 16.33 9.97
N GLU A 67 -5.34 17.61 10.34
CA GLU A 67 -6.43 18.51 9.91
C GLU A 67 -6.53 18.65 8.39
N VAL A 68 -5.39 18.59 7.68
CA VAL A 68 -5.35 18.59 6.20
C VAL A 68 -6.11 17.41 5.59
N LEU A 69 -6.22 16.27 6.28
CA LEU A 69 -6.99 15.12 5.80
C LEU A 69 -8.50 15.25 6.07
N LEU A 70 -8.92 16.28 6.82
CA LEU A 70 -10.30 16.54 7.20
C LEU A 70 -10.93 17.74 6.49
N ASN A 71 -10.13 18.55 5.79
CA ASN A 71 -10.58 19.83 5.22
C ASN A 71 -11.21 19.72 3.82
N GLY A 72 -11.11 18.56 3.16
CA GLY A 72 -11.66 18.31 1.82
C GLY A 72 -10.86 18.94 0.66
N ASN A 73 -9.74 19.62 0.92
CA ASN A 73 -8.88 20.17 -0.11
C ASN A 73 -8.01 19.05 -0.73
N HIS A 74 -8.47 18.52 -1.87
CA HIS A 74 -7.80 17.41 -2.56
C HIS A 74 -6.34 17.72 -2.94
N ALA A 75 -6.01 18.97 -3.28
CA ALA A 75 -4.64 19.35 -3.65
C ALA A 75 -3.71 19.31 -2.42
N GLU A 76 -4.14 19.88 -1.28
CA GLU A 76 -3.38 19.83 -0.04
C GLU A 76 -3.22 18.39 0.49
N ILE A 77 -4.27 17.57 0.37
CA ILE A 77 -4.24 16.16 0.75
C ILE A 77 -3.20 15.41 -0.10
N ALA A 78 -3.19 15.62 -1.42
CA ALA A 78 -2.22 14.98 -2.31
C ALA A 78 -0.78 15.39 -1.97
N MET A 79 -0.55 16.68 -1.73
CA MET A 79 0.77 17.19 -1.30
C MET A 79 1.20 16.59 0.04
N TRP A 80 0.27 16.50 1.01
CA TRP A 80 0.57 15.90 2.31
C TRP A 80 0.90 14.42 2.19
N ARG A 81 0.16 13.66 1.37
CA ARG A 81 0.40 12.22 1.14
C ARG A 81 1.78 11.97 0.53
N GLU A 82 2.15 12.76 -0.46
CA GLU A 82 3.48 12.65 -1.09
C GLU A 82 4.60 13.02 -0.11
N ALA A 83 4.44 14.10 0.66
CA ALA A 83 5.42 14.51 1.65
C ALA A 83 5.61 13.51 2.82
N ASN A 84 4.56 12.73 3.14
CA ASN A 84 4.58 11.73 4.22
C ASN A 84 4.82 10.30 3.73
N ARG A 85 5.13 10.13 2.44
CA ARG A 85 5.48 8.85 1.86
C ARG A 85 6.84 8.40 2.40
N LYS A 86 6.95 7.18 2.91
CA LYS A 86 8.24 6.68 3.43
C LYS A 86 9.13 6.23 2.27
N LYS A 87 10.42 6.52 2.38
CA LYS A 87 11.45 6.03 1.46
C LYS A 87 12.26 4.94 2.12
N TYR A 88 12.72 3.99 1.33
CA TYR A 88 13.66 2.95 1.72
C TYR A 88 14.72 2.80 0.63
N ASP A 89 15.89 2.33 1.03
CA ASP A 89 17.05 2.14 0.15
C ASP A 89 16.88 0.97 -0.82
#